data_AF-A0A918D5E1-F1
#
_entry.id   AF-A0A918D5E1-F1
#
_cell.length_a   1.000
_cell.length_b   1.000
_cell.length_c   1.000
_cell.angle_alpha   90.00
_cell.angle_beta   90.00
_cell.angle_gamma   90.00
#
_symmetry.space_group_name_H-M   'P 1'
#
loop_
_entity.id
_entity.type
_entity.pdbx_description
1 polymer ?
#
loop_
_entity_poly.entity_id
_entity_poly.type
_entity_poly.pdbx_seq_one_letter_code
_entity_poly.pdbx_strand_id
1 'polypeptide(L)'
;MRRYPPLTASPGPARIPYVHHTRLGDGRFHAALATSADLRARTRPAGPPAAASEAAAETTAPADFGAGTGRPALVPDDTGGYVLAYEKDPDNHIAVRGYADLDALLSGDAAHGCDAPRTLSRCAEGTPDITSVHDGTVELTGHYRAECDMHRQLRAMLGDFTTDAAHRSGRASGPAGQPFRAAGGGGARGV
;
A
#
# COMPACT_ATOMS: atom_id res chain seq x y z
N MET A 1 2.59 -28.84 -33.91
CA MET A 1 2.57 -27.39 -33.58
C MET A 1 1.13 -26.96 -33.39
N ARG A 2 0.67 -26.74 -32.15
CA ARG A 2 -0.65 -26.12 -31.89
C ARG A 2 -0.42 -24.63 -31.69
N ARG A 3 -0.90 -23.81 -32.62
CA ARG A 3 -1.02 -22.35 -32.44
C ARG A 3 -2.36 -22.10 -31.76
N TYR A 4 -2.33 -21.41 -30.62
CA TYR A 4 -3.54 -20.86 -30.00
C TYR A 4 -3.99 -19.63 -30.81
N PRO A 5 -5.30 -19.42 -31.04
CA PRO A 5 -5.78 -18.21 -31.67
C PRO A 5 -5.60 -17.01 -30.73
N PRO A 6 -5.41 -15.78 -31.25
CA PRO A 6 -5.38 -14.60 -30.42
C PRO A 6 -6.79 -14.34 -29.86
N LEU A 7 -6.89 -14.28 -28.53
CA LEU A 7 -8.07 -13.72 -27.88
C LEU A 7 -8.04 -12.20 -28.12
N THR A 8 -8.75 -11.72 -29.14
CA THR A 8 -9.18 -10.32 -29.22
C THR A 8 -10.28 -10.11 -28.18
N ALA A 9 -9.88 -9.98 -26.91
CA ALA A 9 -10.73 -9.33 -25.92
C ALA A 9 -10.72 -7.84 -26.26
N SER A 10 -11.90 -7.31 -26.61
CA SER A 10 -12.10 -5.86 -26.67
C SER A 10 -11.76 -5.32 -25.27
N PRO A 11 -10.85 -4.34 -25.10
CA PRO A 11 -10.61 -3.78 -23.79
C PRO A 11 -11.92 -3.16 -23.31
N GLY A 12 -12.43 -3.65 -22.18
CA GLY A 12 -13.58 -3.05 -21.52
C GLY A 12 -13.31 -1.56 -21.22
N PRO A 13 -14.34 -0.79 -20.84
CA PRO A 13 -14.14 0.62 -20.50
C PRO A 13 -13.05 0.73 -19.43
N ALA A 14 -12.08 1.63 -19.64
CA ALA A 14 -11.00 1.87 -18.70
C ALA A 14 -11.58 2.21 -17.32
N ARG A 15 -11.16 1.45 -16.30
CA ARG A 15 -11.55 1.65 -14.91
C ARG A 15 -10.37 2.23 -14.16
N ILE A 16 -10.61 3.33 -13.45
CA ILE A 16 -9.62 4.01 -12.61
C ILE A 16 -9.84 3.51 -11.17
N PRO A 17 -8.90 2.72 -10.60
CA PRO A 17 -8.96 2.35 -9.20
C PRO A 17 -8.66 3.56 -8.31
N TYR A 18 -9.38 3.68 -7.21
CA TYR A 18 -9.10 4.65 -6.16
C TYR A 18 -9.37 4.05 -4.79
N VAL A 19 -8.61 4.49 -3.80
CA VAL A 19 -8.82 4.09 -2.40
C VAL A 19 -9.51 5.23 -1.68
N HIS A 20 -10.50 4.88 -0.87
CA HIS A 20 -11.15 5.83 0.04
C HIS A 20 -10.98 5.33 1.47
N HIS A 21 -10.94 6.28 2.41
CA HIS A 21 -10.95 5.95 3.83
C HIS A 21 -12.22 6.45 4.50
N THR A 22 -12.68 5.70 5.48
CA THR A 22 -13.81 6.04 6.34
C THR A 22 -13.41 5.85 7.79
N ARG A 23 -14.17 6.47 8.69
CA ARG A 23 -14.07 6.19 10.13
C ARG A 23 -15.21 5.27 10.50
N LEU A 24 -14.88 4.14 11.11
CA LEU A 24 -15.84 3.17 11.62
C LEU A 24 -16.52 3.71 12.90
N GLY A 25 -17.65 3.10 13.28
CA GLY A 25 -18.38 3.48 14.49
C GLY A 25 -17.59 3.31 15.80
N ASP A 26 -16.55 2.47 15.78
CA ASP A 26 -15.61 2.27 16.89
C ASP A 26 -14.43 3.26 16.89
N GLY A 27 -14.42 4.22 15.95
CA GLY A 27 -13.42 5.28 15.84
C GLY A 27 -12.17 4.91 15.04
N ARG A 28 -11.99 3.63 14.65
CA ARG A 28 -10.86 3.20 13.82
C ARG A 28 -11.02 3.67 12.38
N PHE A 29 -9.90 3.94 11.72
CA PHE A 29 -9.90 4.14 10.28
C PHE A 29 -10.09 2.81 9.55
N HIS A 30 -10.68 2.88 8.37
CA HIS A 30 -10.86 1.77 7.46
C HIS A 30 -10.64 2.29 6.05
N ALA A 31 -10.00 1.51 5.20
CA ALA A 31 -9.82 1.85 3.80
C ALA A 31 -10.38 0.72 2.92
N ALA A 32 -10.99 1.12 1.81
CA ALA A 32 -11.48 0.20 0.80
C ALA A 32 -11.22 0.75 -0.60
N LEU A 33 -11.15 -0.17 -1.56
CA LEU A 33 -10.97 0.15 -2.97
C LEU A 33 -12.31 0.49 -3.62
N ALA A 34 -12.29 1.25 -4.70
CA ALA A 34 -13.40 1.35 -5.64
C ALA A 34 -12.85 1.65 -7.04
N THR A 35 -13.70 1.49 -8.05
CA THR A 35 -13.34 1.84 -9.44
C THR A 35 -14.29 2.87 -9.99
N SER A 36 -13.78 3.81 -10.78
CA SER A 36 -14.57 4.81 -11.49
C SER A 36 -14.17 4.86 -12.96
N ALA A 37 -15.10 5.18 -13.86
CA ALA A 37 -14.76 5.44 -15.26
C ALA A 37 -14.15 6.85 -15.46
N ASP A 38 -14.42 7.80 -14.56
CA ASP A 38 -14.10 9.22 -14.76
C ASP A 38 -13.70 10.00 -13.48
N LEU A 39 -13.70 9.35 -12.32
CA LEU A 39 -13.47 9.94 -10.99
C LEU A 39 -14.47 11.06 -10.59
N ARG A 40 -15.55 11.27 -11.35
CA ARG A 40 -16.56 12.30 -11.06
C ARG A 40 -17.70 11.76 -10.22
N ALA A 41 -17.98 10.46 -10.34
CA ALA A 41 -18.97 9.78 -9.52
C ALA A 41 -18.54 9.77 -8.03
N ARG A 42 -19.20 10.60 -7.21
CA ARG A 42 -19.08 10.55 -5.74
C ARG A 42 -20.02 9.48 -5.18
N THR A 43 -19.76 8.22 -5.49
CA THR A 43 -20.40 7.11 -4.76
C THR A 43 -19.67 6.94 -3.45
N ARG A 44 -20.17 7.63 -2.42
CA ARG A 44 -19.83 7.32 -1.02
C ARG A 44 -20.46 5.96 -0.73
N PRO A 45 -19.71 4.89 -0.45
CA PRO A 45 -20.34 3.71 0.08
C PRO A 45 -21.03 4.14 1.36
N ALA A 46 -22.32 3.80 1.50
CA ALA A 46 -22.98 3.86 2.78
C ALA A 46 -22.10 3.09 3.79
N GLY A 47 -22.25 3.40 5.08
CA GLY A 47 -21.58 2.66 6.15
C GLY A 47 -21.84 1.15 6.08
N PRO A 48 -21.44 0.38 7.13
CA PRO A 48 -21.55 -1.08 7.10
C PRO A 48 -22.93 -1.54 6.60
N PRO A 49 -22.98 -2.63 5.82
CA PRO A 49 -23.90 -2.78 4.69
C PRO A 49 -25.36 -2.65 5.13
N ALA A 50 -25.96 -1.51 4.77
CA ALA A 50 -27.40 -1.39 4.61
C ALA A 50 -27.68 -1.32 3.11
N ALA A 51 -28.13 -2.45 2.57
CA ALA A 51 -28.81 -2.66 1.29
C ALA A 51 -28.35 -1.81 0.08
N ALA A 52 -27.69 -2.49 -0.85
CA ALA A 52 -27.45 -2.01 -2.22
C ALA A 52 -28.76 -1.53 -2.89
N SER A 53 -28.71 -0.38 -3.57
CA SER A 53 -29.69 -0.06 -4.62
C SER A 53 -28.97 0.29 -5.93
N GLU A 54 -29.13 -0.64 -6.86
CA GLU A 54 -29.17 -0.59 -8.32
C GLU A 54 -28.80 0.73 -9.03
N ALA A 55 -27.58 0.79 -9.56
CA ALA A 55 -27.25 1.24 -10.93
C ALA A 55 -25.72 1.27 -11.13
N ALA A 56 -25.11 0.12 -11.46
CA ALA A 56 -24.01 -0.07 -12.44
C ALA A 56 -23.16 -1.32 -12.13
N ALA A 57 -23.31 -2.31 -13.02
CA ALA A 57 -22.31 -3.28 -13.48
C ALA A 57 -21.60 -4.19 -12.45
N GLU A 58 -21.98 -5.47 -12.46
CA GLU A 58 -21.15 -6.64 -12.09
C GLU A 58 -20.17 -6.38 -10.95
N THR A 59 -20.75 -6.20 -9.77
CA THR A 59 -20.06 -5.75 -8.57
C THR A 59 -19.26 -6.91 -7.98
N THR A 60 -17.99 -7.04 -8.37
CA THR A 60 -17.01 -7.59 -7.41
C THR A 60 -17.04 -6.66 -6.20
N ALA A 61 -17.34 -7.19 -5.02
CA ALA A 61 -17.34 -6.39 -3.81
C ALA A 61 -15.97 -5.70 -3.69
N PRO A 62 -15.93 -4.38 -3.44
CA PRO A 62 -14.66 -3.67 -3.33
C PRO A 62 -13.76 -4.32 -2.29
N ALA A 63 -12.46 -4.45 -2.58
CA ALA A 63 -11.49 -4.90 -1.59
C ALA A 63 -11.58 -4.04 -0.33
N ASP A 64 -11.82 -4.71 0.80
CA ASP A 64 -11.83 -4.15 2.15
C ASP A 64 -10.47 -4.47 2.79
N PHE A 65 -9.69 -3.44 3.12
CA PHE A 65 -8.36 -3.59 3.72
C PHE A 65 -8.41 -3.69 5.26
N GLY A 66 -9.61 -3.81 5.81
CA GLY A 66 -9.90 -3.99 7.22
C GLY A 66 -9.85 -2.71 8.04
N ALA A 67 -10.32 -2.83 9.27
CA ALA A 67 -10.17 -1.80 10.29
C ALA A 67 -8.70 -1.57 10.65
N GLY A 68 -8.41 -0.37 11.14
CA GLY A 68 -7.05 0.09 11.43
C GLY A 68 -6.25 0.44 10.19
N THR A 69 -6.88 0.64 9.04
CA THR A 69 -6.21 0.98 7.78
C THR A 69 -6.49 2.46 7.47
N GLY A 70 -5.49 3.31 7.70
CA GLY A 70 -5.58 4.76 7.58
C GLY A 70 -4.69 5.32 6.48
N ARG A 71 -5.03 6.53 6.02
CA ARG A 71 -4.20 7.37 5.11
C ARG A 71 -3.50 6.58 3.99
N PRO A 72 -4.26 5.88 3.12
CA PRO A 72 -3.69 5.04 2.08
C PRO A 72 -3.12 5.86 0.92
N ALA A 73 -2.07 5.34 0.30
CA ALA A 73 -1.50 5.76 -0.98
C ALA A 73 -1.46 4.55 -1.92
N LEU A 74 -1.99 4.71 -3.15
CA LEU A 74 -2.05 3.66 -4.17
C LEU A 74 -1.42 4.20 -5.45
N VAL A 75 -0.48 3.46 -6.03
CA VAL A 75 0.11 3.75 -7.34
C VAL A 75 0.19 2.49 -8.19
N PRO A 76 0.06 2.62 -9.53
CA PRO A 76 0.36 1.54 -10.45
C PRO A 76 1.86 1.24 -10.46
N ASP A 77 2.17 -0.03 -10.71
CA ASP A 77 3.51 -0.52 -11.02
C ASP A 77 3.76 -0.48 -12.54
N ASP A 78 5.01 -0.38 -12.96
CA ASP A 78 5.41 -0.33 -14.37
C ASP A 78 5.16 -1.65 -15.13
N THR A 79 4.99 -2.76 -14.40
CA THR A 79 4.63 -4.08 -14.95
C THR A 79 3.13 -4.31 -15.08
N GLY A 80 2.29 -3.34 -14.71
CA GLY A 80 0.83 -3.46 -14.72
C GLY A 80 0.20 -3.93 -13.39
N GLY A 81 1.00 -4.08 -12.34
CA GLY A 81 0.54 -4.33 -10.97
C GLY A 81 0.18 -3.05 -10.22
N TYR A 82 -0.01 -3.17 -8.92
CA TYR A 82 -0.33 -2.05 -8.02
C TYR A 82 0.40 -2.17 -6.69
N VAL A 83 0.80 -1.03 -6.13
CA VAL A 83 1.38 -0.93 -4.78
C VAL A 83 0.51 -0.04 -3.92
N LEU A 84 0.11 -0.57 -2.77
CA LEU A 84 -0.67 0.12 -1.75
C LEU A 84 0.17 0.27 -0.48
N ALA A 85 0.33 1.49 0.02
CA ALA A 85 0.91 1.79 1.32
C ALA A 85 -0.14 2.45 2.23
N TYR A 86 -0.16 2.12 3.52
CA TYR A 86 -1.11 2.71 4.47
C TYR A 86 -0.59 2.71 5.90
N GLU A 87 -1.20 3.57 6.73
CA GLU A 87 -1.11 3.50 8.19
C GLU A 87 -1.84 2.25 8.69
N LYS A 88 -1.16 1.44 9.49
CA LYS A 88 -1.74 0.27 10.12
C LYS A 88 -1.77 0.39 11.63
N ASP A 89 -2.96 0.24 12.20
CA ASP A 89 -3.19 -0.03 13.61
C ASP A 89 -3.33 -1.55 13.87
N PRO A 90 -3.01 -2.03 15.10
CA PRO A 90 -2.40 -1.28 16.21
C PRO A 90 -0.94 -0.91 15.92
N ASP A 91 -0.34 -0.13 16.81
CA ASP A 91 1.05 0.30 16.74
C ASP A 91 1.40 1.34 15.66
N ASN A 92 0.46 1.78 14.83
CA ASN A 92 0.63 2.90 13.89
C ASN A 92 1.98 2.82 13.14
N HIS A 93 2.12 1.77 12.33
CA HIS A 93 3.26 1.54 11.44
C HIS A 93 2.83 1.63 9.98
N ILE A 94 3.81 1.65 9.08
CA ILE A 94 3.57 1.62 7.63
C ILE A 94 3.43 0.16 7.20
N ALA A 95 2.35 -0.16 6.51
CA ALA A 95 2.19 -1.40 5.79
C ALA A 95 2.20 -1.15 4.29
N VAL A 96 2.86 -2.03 3.53
CA VAL A 96 2.93 -1.99 2.06
C VAL A 96 2.45 -3.33 1.51
N ARG A 97 1.63 -3.30 0.46
CA ARG A 97 1.09 -4.49 -0.23
C ARG A 97 1.27 -4.33 -1.73
N GLY A 98 1.70 -5.38 -2.40
CA GLY A 98 1.87 -5.47 -3.85
C GLY A 98 0.86 -6.43 -4.45
N TYR A 99 0.21 -6.02 -5.53
CA TYR A 99 -0.79 -6.78 -6.26
C TYR A 99 -0.33 -6.97 -7.70
N ALA A 100 -0.48 -8.19 -8.22
CA ALA A 100 0.00 -8.54 -9.55
C ALA A 100 -0.74 -7.80 -10.67
N ASP A 101 -2.02 -7.52 -10.47
CA ASP A 101 -2.90 -6.85 -11.43
C ASP A 101 -4.14 -6.22 -10.73
N LEU A 102 -5.06 -5.67 -11.52
CA LEU A 102 -6.29 -5.03 -11.01
C LEU A 102 -7.25 -6.03 -10.36
N ASP A 103 -7.30 -7.27 -10.84
CA ASP A 103 -8.20 -8.29 -10.30
C ASP A 103 -7.70 -8.76 -8.93
N ALA A 104 -6.39 -8.93 -8.77
CA ALA A 104 -5.73 -9.16 -7.48
C ALA A 104 -5.98 -7.99 -6.51
N LEU A 105 -5.87 -6.75 -6.99
CA LEU A 105 -6.17 -5.56 -6.17
C LEU A 105 -7.65 -5.51 -5.75
N LEU A 106 -8.58 -5.82 -6.65
CA LEU A 106 -10.03 -5.81 -6.39
C LEU A 106 -10.48 -6.92 -5.44
N SER A 107 -9.79 -8.07 -5.47
CA SER A 107 -10.04 -9.20 -4.57
C SER A 107 -9.27 -9.11 -3.25
N GLY A 108 -8.32 -8.18 -3.13
CA GLY A 108 -7.46 -8.04 -1.95
C GLY A 108 -6.37 -9.12 -1.86
N ASP A 109 -6.08 -9.83 -2.95
CA ASP A 109 -5.08 -10.90 -3.01
C ASP A 109 -3.67 -10.33 -3.25
N ALA A 110 -3.03 -9.88 -2.17
CA ALA A 110 -1.69 -9.32 -2.24
C ALA A 110 -0.65 -10.42 -2.49
N ALA A 111 0.07 -10.32 -3.62
CA ALA A 111 1.18 -11.20 -3.95
C ALA A 111 2.38 -10.99 -3.02
N HIS A 112 2.55 -9.75 -2.54
CA HIS A 112 3.65 -9.37 -1.66
C HIS A 112 3.17 -8.44 -0.54
N GLY A 113 3.82 -8.50 0.61
CA GLY A 113 3.46 -7.68 1.75
C GLY A 113 4.61 -7.46 2.71
N CYS A 114 4.67 -6.24 3.24
CA CYS A 114 5.62 -5.82 4.25
C CYS A 114 4.92 -4.97 5.31
N ASP A 115 5.19 -5.26 6.58
CA ASP A 115 4.86 -4.38 7.70
C ASP A 115 6.19 -3.79 8.19
N ALA A 116 6.38 -2.49 7.96
CA ALA A 116 7.64 -1.83 8.26
C ALA A 116 7.89 -1.84 9.78
N PRO A 117 9.09 -2.25 10.23
CA PRO A 117 9.41 -2.21 11.65
C PRO A 117 9.42 -0.75 12.13
N ARG A 118 8.86 -0.53 13.31
CA ARG A 118 8.85 0.79 13.94
C ARG A 118 10.21 1.11 14.54
N THR A 119 10.98 1.93 13.85
CA THR A 119 12.37 2.27 14.21
C THR A 119 12.56 3.76 14.48
N LEU A 120 11.63 4.61 14.05
CA LEU A 120 11.69 6.06 14.14
C LEU A 120 10.83 6.61 15.29
N SER A 121 9.73 5.94 15.66
CA SER A 121 8.85 6.37 16.75
C SER A 121 8.14 5.24 17.48
N ARG A 122 8.17 5.31 18.81
CA ARG A 122 7.34 4.49 19.71
C ARG A 122 5.87 4.90 19.78
N CYS A 123 5.47 6.04 19.18
CA CYS A 123 4.08 6.52 19.24
C CYS A 123 3.32 6.48 17.91
N ALA A 124 3.95 6.84 16.79
CA ALA A 124 3.36 6.72 15.45
C ALA A 124 4.44 6.88 14.40
N GLU A 125 4.54 5.94 13.46
CA GLU A 125 5.53 5.94 12.37
C GLU A 125 4.88 6.08 10.99
N GLY A 126 3.58 6.33 10.95
CA GLY A 126 2.79 5.64 9.95
C GLY A 126 2.33 6.34 8.69
N THR A 127 2.33 7.67 8.52
CA THR A 127 1.64 8.26 7.34
C THR A 127 2.47 8.10 6.08
N PRO A 128 2.20 7.14 5.17
CA PRO A 128 3.05 6.95 4.01
C PRO A 128 2.54 7.78 2.83
N ASP A 129 3.43 7.99 1.88
CA ASP A 129 3.11 8.33 0.52
C ASP A 129 4.13 7.63 -0.40
N ILE A 130 3.73 7.29 -1.62
CA ILE A 130 4.58 6.55 -2.55
C ILE A 130 5.08 7.53 -3.61
N THR A 131 6.40 7.72 -3.67
CA THR A 131 6.99 8.67 -4.62
C THR A 131 7.32 8.03 -5.96
N SER A 132 7.68 6.74 -5.96
CA SER A 132 7.94 5.98 -7.18
C SER A 132 7.83 4.47 -6.93
N VAL A 133 7.51 3.73 -8.00
CA VAL A 133 7.62 2.27 -8.09
C VAL A 133 8.30 1.98 -9.43
N HIS A 134 9.41 1.25 -9.41
CA HIS A 134 10.10 0.83 -10.62
C HIS A 134 10.99 -0.38 -10.32
N ASP A 135 11.10 -1.32 -11.27
CA ASP A 135 12.00 -2.48 -11.18
C ASP A 135 11.91 -3.25 -9.83
N GLY A 136 10.69 -3.41 -9.28
CA GLY A 136 10.47 -4.08 -7.98
C GLY A 136 10.92 -3.28 -6.74
N THR A 137 11.30 -2.02 -6.93
CA THR A 137 11.67 -1.08 -5.87
C THR A 137 10.53 -0.10 -5.61
N VAL A 138 10.17 0.08 -4.34
CA VAL A 138 9.18 1.06 -3.89
C VAL A 138 9.88 2.15 -3.09
N GLU A 139 9.79 3.39 -3.55
CA GLU A 139 10.25 4.56 -2.79
C GLU A 139 9.08 5.17 -2.01
N LEU A 140 9.28 5.31 -0.70
CA LEU A 140 8.32 5.90 0.20
C LEU A 140 8.83 7.24 0.75
N THR A 141 7.92 8.19 0.85
CA THR A 141 8.01 9.32 1.77
C THR A 141 6.92 9.19 2.82
N GLY A 142 6.90 10.09 3.80
CA GLY A 142 5.84 10.10 4.77
C GLY A 142 6.15 10.90 6.01
N HIS A 143 5.29 10.76 7.00
CA HIS A 143 5.45 11.40 8.29
C HIS A 143 5.48 10.39 9.43
N TYR A 144 6.40 10.62 10.37
CA TYR A 144 6.42 9.95 11.67
C TYR A 144 6.36 10.97 12.81
N ARG A 145 5.96 10.52 13.99
CA ARG A 145 5.84 11.33 15.20
C ARG A 145 7.10 11.18 16.06
N ALA A 146 8.15 11.90 15.71
CA ALA A 146 9.38 11.98 16.50
C ALA A 146 9.07 12.39 17.94
N GLU A 147 9.71 11.72 18.90
CA GLU A 147 9.59 12.01 20.34
C GLU A 147 8.15 12.01 20.88
N CYS A 148 7.19 11.46 20.11
CA CYS A 148 5.78 11.43 20.44
C CYS A 148 5.07 12.80 20.47
N ASP A 149 5.63 13.85 19.88
CA ASP A 149 5.02 15.18 19.87
C ASP A 149 5.27 15.97 18.57
N MET A 150 6.24 15.54 17.76
CA MET A 150 6.68 16.30 16.60
C MET A 150 6.58 15.51 15.30
N HIS A 151 5.93 16.10 14.30
CA HIS A 151 5.86 15.52 12.96
C HIS A 151 7.17 15.75 12.21
N ARG A 152 7.79 14.66 11.74
CA ARG A 152 9.02 14.68 10.94
C ARG A 152 8.82 13.86 9.67
N GLN A 153 9.61 14.17 8.64
CA GLN A 153 9.58 13.47 7.36
C GLN A 153 10.44 12.20 7.43
N LEU A 154 9.93 11.11 6.89
CA LEU A 154 10.69 9.88 6.62
C LEU A 154 10.91 9.70 5.13
N ARG A 155 11.98 8.97 4.79
CA ARG A 155 12.16 8.38 3.46
C ARG A 155 12.59 6.93 3.63
N ALA A 156 12.08 6.05 2.78
CA ALA A 156 12.43 4.65 2.79
C ALA A 156 12.44 4.10 1.36
N MET A 157 13.19 3.02 1.17
CA MET A 157 13.20 2.25 -0.06
C MET A 157 12.94 0.79 0.32
N LEU A 158 12.03 0.13 -0.38
CA LEU A 158 11.75 -1.29 -0.22
C LEU A 158 12.12 -1.99 -1.52
N GLY A 159 13.07 -2.92 -1.46
CA GLY A 159 13.37 -3.84 -2.56
C GLY A 159 12.68 -5.18 -2.33
N ASP A 160 12.02 -5.72 -3.37
CA ASP A 160 11.38 -7.04 -3.35
C ASP A 160 10.35 -7.23 -2.21
N PHE A 161 9.71 -6.14 -1.76
CA PHE A 161 8.82 -6.10 -0.58
C PHE A 161 9.47 -6.64 0.70
N THR A 162 10.80 -6.63 0.74
CA THR A 162 11.60 -6.74 1.96
C THR A 162 12.09 -5.35 2.34
N THR A 163 12.02 -4.99 3.62
CA THR A 163 12.46 -3.66 4.07
C THR A 163 13.97 -3.67 4.32
N ASP A 164 14.71 -2.80 3.64
CA ASP A 164 16.13 -2.54 3.96
C ASP A 164 16.32 -1.54 5.13
N ALA A 165 15.22 -1.14 5.79
CA ALA A 165 15.06 -0.15 6.87
C ALA A 165 14.66 1.28 6.42
N ALA A 166 13.80 1.92 7.22
CA ALA A 166 13.37 3.31 7.03
C ALA A 166 14.37 4.28 7.69
N HIS A 167 14.60 5.45 7.07
CA HIS A 167 15.57 6.42 7.57
C HIS A 167 14.99 7.84 7.73
N ARG A 168 15.60 8.60 8.65
CA ARG A 168 15.27 10.03 8.86
C ARG A 168 15.71 10.84 7.63
N SER A 169 14.86 11.73 7.16
CA SER A 169 15.23 12.72 6.16
C SER A 169 16.04 13.88 6.79
N GLY A 170 17.33 13.99 6.44
CA GLY A 170 18.24 15.08 6.85
C GLY A 170 19.44 15.23 5.91
N ARG A 171 19.46 16.31 5.14
CA ARG A 171 20.47 16.84 4.18
C ARG A 171 21.29 15.79 3.39
N ALA A 172 20.91 15.61 2.12
CA ALA A 172 21.74 14.93 1.12
C ALA A 172 23.14 15.54 1.06
N SER A 173 24.16 14.74 1.36
CA SER A 173 25.56 14.93 0.94
C SER A 173 26.32 13.63 1.17
N GLY A 174 26.15 12.66 0.26
CA GLY A 174 26.92 11.42 0.23
C GLY A 174 26.48 10.60 -0.99
N PRO A 175 27.40 10.03 -1.79
CA PRO A 175 27.05 9.37 -3.03
C PRO A 175 26.16 8.15 -2.76
N ALA A 176 25.11 8.02 -3.57
CA ALA A 176 24.27 6.84 -3.65
C ALA A 176 25.15 5.61 -3.89
N GLY A 177 25.06 4.63 -3.00
CA GLY A 177 25.80 3.38 -3.14
C GLY A 177 26.42 2.93 -1.83
N GLN A 178 25.59 2.49 -0.88
CA GLN A 178 25.91 1.35 -0.03
C GLN A 178 24.67 0.88 0.74
N PRO A 179 24.20 -0.36 0.55
CA PRO A 179 23.29 -0.98 1.50
C PRO A 179 24.05 -1.22 2.81
N PHE A 180 23.51 -0.72 3.92
CA PHE A 180 24.06 -1.01 5.24
C PHE A 180 23.64 -2.43 5.62
N ARG A 181 24.60 -3.36 5.68
CA ARG A 181 24.36 -4.75 6.09
C ARG A 181 23.92 -4.80 7.54
N ALA A 182 22.79 -5.44 7.82
CA ALA A 182 22.48 -5.94 9.15
C ALA A 182 23.64 -6.86 9.61
N ALA A 183 24.22 -6.55 10.78
CA ALA A 183 25.24 -7.38 11.38
C ALA A 183 24.66 -8.79 11.64
N GLY A 184 25.24 -9.79 10.97
CA GLY A 184 24.92 -11.18 11.21
C GLY A 184 25.32 -11.60 12.62
N GLY A 185 24.34 -11.99 13.43
CA GLY A 185 24.54 -12.75 14.66
C GLY A 185 24.42 -14.24 14.37
N GLY A 186 25.46 -14.84 13.78
CA GLY A 186 25.59 -16.29 13.70
C GLY A 186 25.86 -16.86 15.08
N GLY A 187 25.01 -17.76 15.55
CA GLY A 187 25.21 -18.57 16.75
C GLY A 187 24.75 -19.98 16.49
N ALA A 188 25.69 -20.82 16.06
CA ALA A 188 25.50 -22.24 15.79
C ALA A 188 24.94 -22.99 17.01
N ARG A 189 23.99 -23.89 16.77
CA ARG A 189 23.69 -25.01 17.67
C ARG A 189 24.89 -25.96 17.66
N GLY A 190 25.39 -26.28 18.84
CA GLY A 190 26.41 -27.32 19.03
C GLY A 190 26.78 -27.50 20.50
N VAL A 191 26.00 -28.32 21.20
CA VAL A 191 26.43 -29.43 22.06
C VAL A 191 25.23 -30.32 22.36
#